data_AF-A0A1D2I4D9-F1
#
_entry.id   AF-A0A1D2I4D9-F1
#
_cell.length_a   1.000
_cell.length_b   1.000
_cell.length_c   1.000
_cell.angle_alpha   90.00
_cell.angle_beta   90.00
_cell.angle_gamma   90.00
#
_symmetry.space_group_name_H-M   'P 1'
#
loop_
_entity.id
_entity.type
_entity.pdbx_description
1 polymer ?
#
loop_
_entity_poly.entity_id
_entity_poly.type
_entity_poly.pdbx_seq_one_letter_code
_entity_poly.pdbx_strand_id
1 'polypeptide(L)'
;MCYARVGTYRFKNVRAAHIRNLLLCRDNPEEFERQMTEELTHKRYVGKWIRVHDSGEFFSDEYLLTWLRIMRSSPGVRFYCYTKEISRFKRLVANDPPENFLWCYSLGGKEDHLIDLSTERHADVFPDVEALIAADYTDQTESDLLAVLSESPLVGIPANRIPHLLKFSRLPECCS
;
A
#
# COMPACT_ATOMS: atom_id res chain seq x y z
N MET A 1 -5.33 7.13 -8.47
CA MET A 1 -5.24 8.55 -8.03
C MET A 1 -4.12 8.65 -6.98
N CYS A 2 -3.15 9.54 -7.11
CA CYS A 2 -2.08 9.69 -6.10
C CYS A 2 -2.50 10.75 -5.06
N TYR A 3 -2.74 10.31 -3.82
CA TYR A 3 -3.17 11.17 -2.70
C TYR A 3 -2.17 12.30 -2.40
N ALA A 4 -0.91 12.17 -2.78
CA ALA A 4 0.14 13.17 -2.57
C ALA A 4 -0.05 14.51 -3.35
N ARG A 5 -1.10 14.63 -4.18
CA ARG A 5 -1.41 15.86 -4.94
C ARG A 5 -2.56 16.68 -4.35
N VAL A 6 -3.17 16.25 -3.25
CA VAL A 6 -4.36 16.90 -2.66
C VAL A 6 -4.09 17.26 -1.19
N GLY A 7 -4.39 18.48 -0.77
CA GLY A 7 -4.35 18.89 0.65
C GLY A 7 -2.99 19.39 1.19
N THR A 8 -2.75 19.13 2.48
CA THR A 8 -1.65 19.68 3.32
C THR A 8 -0.24 19.27 2.86
N TYR A 9 -0.11 18.28 1.97
CA TYR A 9 1.15 17.83 1.35
C TYR A 9 1.90 18.94 0.57
N ARG A 10 1.23 20.05 0.23
CA ARG A 10 1.87 21.22 -0.40
C ARG A 10 2.48 22.21 0.59
N PHE A 11 2.23 22.07 1.90
CA PHE A 11 2.84 22.96 2.89
C PHE A 11 4.35 22.75 2.92
N LYS A 12 5.11 23.86 2.98
CA LYS A 12 6.57 23.85 2.82
C LYS A 12 7.25 22.93 3.84
N ASN A 13 6.75 22.90 5.08
CA ASN A 13 7.22 22.03 6.15
C ASN A 13 6.95 20.55 5.88
N VAL A 14 5.77 20.19 5.38
CA VAL A 14 5.40 18.80 5.04
C VAL A 14 6.25 18.32 3.86
N ARG A 15 6.39 19.13 2.82
CA ARG A 15 7.28 18.81 1.68
C ARG A 15 8.73 18.66 2.10
N ALA A 16 9.24 19.55 2.96
CA ALA A 16 10.61 19.45 3.47
C ALA A 16 10.80 18.16 4.29
N ALA A 17 9.82 17.75 5.08
CA ALA A 17 9.86 16.47 5.80
C ALA A 17 9.90 15.27 4.84
N HIS A 18 9.04 15.25 3.81
CA HIS A 18 9.07 14.18 2.80
C HIS A 18 10.41 14.10 2.05
N ILE A 19 10.99 15.25 1.68
CA ILE A 19 12.30 15.28 1.04
C ILE A 19 13.37 14.75 1.98
N ARG A 20 13.40 15.20 3.25
CA ARG A 20 14.37 14.68 4.23
C ARG A 20 14.25 13.18 4.42
N ASN A 21 13.03 12.65 4.54
CA ASN A 21 12.80 11.21 4.70
C ASN A 21 13.24 10.43 3.47
N LEU A 22 12.94 10.94 2.26
CA LEU A 22 13.40 10.33 1.01
C LEU A 22 14.92 10.29 0.93
N LEU A 23 15.59 11.41 1.23
CA LEU A 23 17.06 11.49 1.22
C LEU A 23 17.66 10.56 2.28
N LEU A 24 17.07 10.46 3.46
CA LEU A 24 17.52 9.51 4.50
C LEU A 24 17.42 8.07 3.99
N CYS A 25 16.26 7.67 3.45
CA CYS A 25 16.04 6.31 2.95
C CYS A 25 16.94 5.95 1.77
N ARG A 26 17.23 6.92 0.90
CA ARG A 26 17.99 6.71 -0.35
C ARG A 26 19.49 6.82 -0.13
N ASP A 27 19.95 7.82 0.63
CA ASP A 27 21.37 8.17 0.73
C ASP A 27 22.01 7.58 1.99
N ASN A 28 21.23 7.22 3.01
CA ASN A 28 21.72 6.64 4.27
C ASN A 28 20.80 5.50 4.78
N PRO A 29 20.65 4.41 4.02
CA PRO A 29 19.70 3.33 4.33
C PRO A 29 19.97 2.62 5.66
N GLU A 30 21.24 2.51 6.08
CA GLU A 30 21.59 1.93 7.39
C GLU A 30 21.10 2.79 8.55
N GLU A 31 21.25 4.12 8.44
CA GLU A 31 20.77 5.04 9.46
C GLU A 31 19.25 5.09 9.49
N PHE A 32 18.60 5.00 8.32
CA PHE A 32 17.15 4.82 8.24
C PHE A 32 16.69 3.55 8.97
N GLU A 33 17.32 2.41 8.70
CA GLU A 33 17.02 1.12 9.34
C GLU A 33 17.17 1.21 10.87
N ARG A 34 18.28 1.79 11.33
CA ARG A 34 18.57 1.99 12.76
C ARG A 34 17.49 2.84 13.43
N GLN A 35 17.18 4.01 12.87
CA GLN A 35 16.18 4.92 13.43
C GLN A 35 14.79 4.30 13.48
N MET A 36 14.38 3.62 12.40
CA MET A 36 13.05 2.99 12.35
C MET A 36 12.95 1.83 13.35
N THR A 37 13.97 0.98 13.44
CA THR A 37 13.98 -0.13 14.38
C THR A 37 13.95 0.36 15.83
N GLU A 38 14.71 1.40 16.16
CA GLU A 38 14.71 2.04 17.48
C GLU A 38 13.31 2.61 17.81
N GLU A 39 12.69 3.34 16.88
CA GLU A 39 11.36 3.91 17.06
C GLU A 39 10.29 2.84 17.32
N LEU A 40 10.39 1.70 16.63
CA LEU A 40 9.44 0.59 16.75
C LEU A 40 9.54 -0.17 18.09
N THR A 41 10.60 0.05 18.88
CA THR A 41 10.69 -0.48 20.25
C THR A 41 9.72 0.21 21.21
N HIS A 42 9.20 1.40 20.85
CA HIS A 42 8.34 2.16 21.74
C HIS A 42 6.99 1.45 21.96
N LYS A 43 6.54 1.39 23.22
CA LYS A 43 5.29 0.70 23.67
C LYS A 43 4.02 1.04 22.88
N ARG A 44 4.00 2.20 22.20
CA ARG A 44 2.87 2.64 21.36
C ARG A 44 2.64 1.74 20.14
N TYR A 45 3.67 1.02 19.69
CA TYR A 45 3.61 0.15 18.52
C TYR A 45 3.41 -1.33 18.84
N VAL A 46 3.64 -1.74 20.09
CA VAL A 46 3.48 -3.13 20.51
C VAL A 46 2.04 -3.60 20.27
N GLY A 47 1.90 -4.68 19.50
CA GLY A 47 0.62 -5.27 19.09
C GLY A 47 -0.18 -4.42 18.09
N LYS A 48 0.41 -3.37 17.51
CA LYS A 48 -0.26 -2.51 16.54
C LYS A 48 0.05 -2.91 15.11
N TRP A 49 -0.86 -2.51 14.22
CA TRP A 49 -0.67 -2.56 12.78
C TRP A 49 -0.15 -1.21 12.27
N ILE A 50 0.86 -1.25 11.43
CA ILE A 50 1.40 -0.09 10.74
C ILE A 50 1.22 -0.29 9.25
N ARG A 51 0.52 0.64 8.61
CA ARG A 51 0.54 0.76 7.16
C ARG A 51 1.87 1.34 6.72
N VAL A 52 2.62 0.58 5.91
CA VAL A 52 3.78 1.10 5.20
C VAL A 52 3.26 1.87 3.99
N HIS A 53 3.75 3.11 3.84
CA HIS A 53 3.35 4.08 2.83
C HIS A 53 1.86 4.47 2.90
N ASP A 54 1.63 5.64 3.50
CA ASP A 54 0.40 6.41 3.30
C ASP A 54 0.34 6.99 1.87
N SER A 55 1.51 7.33 1.32
CA SER A 55 1.71 7.67 -0.08
C SER A 55 3.11 7.28 -0.53
N GLY A 56 3.29 7.00 -1.82
CA GLY A 56 4.53 6.51 -2.39
C GLY A 56 4.51 5.00 -2.62
N GLU A 57 5.64 4.46 -3.04
CA GLU A 57 5.87 3.05 -3.33
C GLU A 57 7.28 2.67 -2.90
N PHE A 58 7.57 1.37 -2.86
CA PHE A 58 8.96 0.92 -2.83
C PHE A 58 9.62 1.35 -4.15
N PHE A 59 10.63 2.22 -4.11
CA PHE A 59 11.23 2.77 -5.33
C PHE A 59 12.52 2.06 -5.77
N SER A 60 13.09 1.20 -4.92
CA SER A 60 14.24 0.35 -5.25
C SER A 60 14.17 -0.98 -4.52
N ASP A 61 14.89 -1.98 -5.04
CA ASP A 61 15.07 -3.29 -4.39
C ASP A 61 15.73 -3.11 -3.01
N GLU A 62 16.75 -2.26 -2.91
CA GLU A 62 17.42 -1.92 -1.65
C GLU A 62 16.46 -1.34 -0.60
N TYR A 63 15.60 -0.40 -1.00
CA TYR A 63 14.65 0.22 -0.09
C TYR A 63 13.61 -0.79 0.44
N LEU A 64 13.14 -1.69 -0.42
CA LEU A 64 12.26 -2.79 0.01
C LEU A 64 13.00 -3.72 0.98
N LEU A 65 14.21 -4.16 0.65
CA LEU A 65 15.00 -5.05 1.51
C LEU A 65 15.27 -4.42 2.88
N THR A 66 15.51 -3.11 2.94
CA THR A 66 15.65 -2.38 4.21
C THR A 66 14.37 -2.45 5.05
N TRP A 67 13.19 -2.26 4.44
CA TRP A 67 11.93 -2.45 5.15
C TRP A 67 11.73 -3.89 5.64
N LEU A 68 12.07 -4.90 4.84
CA LEU A 68 11.97 -6.29 5.27
C LEU A 68 12.86 -6.58 6.49
N ARG A 69 14.07 -6.00 6.56
CA ARG A 69 14.93 -6.10 7.74
C ARG A 69 14.34 -5.41 8.97
N ILE A 70 13.78 -4.20 8.81
CA ILE A 70 13.08 -3.48 9.89
C ILE A 70 11.93 -4.32 10.46
N MET A 71 11.12 -4.92 9.58
CA MET A 71 9.98 -5.76 9.97
C MET A 71 10.43 -6.97 10.78
N ARG A 72 11.45 -7.70 10.29
CA ARG A 72 12.01 -8.87 10.98
C ARG A 72 12.61 -8.52 12.34
N SER A 73 13.24 -7.35 12.46
CA SER A 73 13.79 -6.85 13.72
C SER A 73 12.73 -6.33 14.70
N SER A 74 11.46 -6.25 14.28
CA SER A 74 10.36 -5.67 15.06
C SER A 74 9.17 -6.64 15.20
N PRO A 75 9.35 -7.86 15.75
CA PRO A 75 8.31 -8.90 15.77
C PRO A 75 7.07 -8.52 16.60
N GLY A 76 7.19 -7.54 17.51
CA GLY A 76 6.07 -7.03 18.31
C GLY A 76 5.09 -6.12 17.54
N VAL A 77 5.40 -5.79 16.29
CA VAL A 77 4.60 -4.89 15.44
C VAL A 77 4.21 -5.65 14.18
N ARG A 78 3.00 -5.40 13.67
CA ARG A 78 2.54 -5.96 12.38
C ARG A 78 2.51 -4.86 11.33
N PHE A 79 2.84 -5.23 10.10
CA PHE A 79 2.94 -4.32 8.98
C PHE A 79 2.01 -4.76 7.86
N TYR A 80 1.49 -3.77 7.15
CA TYR A 80 0.82 -4.04 5.89
C TYR A 80 1.04 -2.93 4.88
N CYS A 81 0.89 -3.23 3.60
CA CYS A 81 0.91 -2.21 2.56
C CYS A 81 -0.01 -2.55 1.39
N TYR A 82 -0.35 -1.51 0.63
CA TYR A 82 -0.76 -1.65 -0.76
C TYR A 82 0.47 -1.41 -1.63
N THR A 83 0.61 -2.15 -2.73
CA THR A 83 1.71 -1.89 -3.66
C THR A 83 1.34 -2.18 -5.11
N LYS A 84 1.96 -1.41 -6.01
CA LYS A 84 1.98 -1.63 -7.47
C LYS A 84 3.28 -2.26 -7.98
N GLU A 85 4.27 -2.45 -7.11
CA GLU A 85 5.59 -3.01 -7.46
C GLU A 85 5.54 -4.54 -7.50
N ILE A 86 4.66 -5.09 -8.34
CA ILE A 86 4.28 -6.51 -8.35
C ILE A 86 5.49 -7.40 -8.67
N SER A 87 6.24 -7.07 -9.73
CA SER A 87 7.42 -7.81 -10.14
C SER A 87 8.50 -7.87 -9.04
N ARG A 88 8.64 -6.77 -8.29
CA ARG A 88 9.59 -6.69 -7.17
C ARG A 88 9.13 -7.54 -5.99
N PHE A 89 7.85 -7.50 -5.62
CA PHE A 89 7.30 -8.32 -4.53
C PHE A 89 7.39 -9.81 -4.85
N LYS A 90 7.06 -10.21 -6.07
CA LYS A 90 7.20 -11.62 -6.50
C LYS A 90 8.65 -12.10 -6.41
N ARG A 91 9.62 -11.24 -6.76
CA ARG A 91 11.04 -11.56 -6.72
C ARG A 91 11.64 -11.58 -5.31
N LEU A 92 11.25 -10.64 -4.45
CA LEU A 92 11.95 -10.36 -3.19
C LEU A 92 11.17 -10.68 -1.91
N VAL A 93 9.84 -10.86 -1.99
CA VAL A 93 8.98 -11.01 -0.81
C VAL A 93 8.25 -12.35 -0.81
N ALA A 94 7.62 -12.75 -1.93
CA ALA A 94 6.67 -13.85 -1.97
C ALA A 94 7.21 -15.20 -1.46
N ASN A 95 8.51 -15.46 -1.62
CA ASN A 95 9.14 -16.73 -1.22
C ASN A 95 9.55 -16.77 0.26
N ASP A 96 9.83 -15.62 0.87
CA ASP A 96 10.28 -15.50 2.26
C ASP A 96 9.80 -14.16 2.84
N PRO A 97 8.49 -14.02 3.10
CA PRO A 97 7.96 -12.82 3.73
C PRO A 97 8.27 -12.82 5.25
N PRO A 98 8.53 -11.66 5.86
CA PRO A 98 8.49 -11.54 7.32
C PRO A 98 7.14 -12.00 7.87
N GLU A 99 7.12 -12.78 8.95
CA GLU A 99 5.88 -13.33 9.54
C GLU A 99 4.89 -12.25 9.99
N ASN A 100 5.39 -11.05 10.26
CA ASN A 100 4.62 -9.89 10.69
C ASN A 100 4.28 -8.92 9.55
N PHE A 101 4.40 -9.33 8.29
CA PHE A 101 4.11 -8.48 7.12
C PHE A 101 3.11 -9.12 6.18
N LEU A 102 2.04 -8.38 5.87
CA LEU A 102 1.05 -8.72 4.85
C LEU A 102 1.02 -7.64 3.76
N TRP A 103 0.57 -7.97 2.56
CA TRP A 103 0.39 -6.96 1.51
C TRP A 103 -0.85 -7.25 0.67
N CYS A 104 -1.31 -6.22 -0.01
CA CYS A 104 -2.37 -6.29 -1.00
C CYS A 104 -1.86 -5.63 -2.28
N TYR A 105 -1.94 -6.32 -3.42
CA TYR A 105 -1.64 -5.67 -4.69
C TYR A 105 -2.70 -4.62 -5.00
N SER A 106 -2.32 -3.50 -5.63
CA SER A 106 -3.28 -2.46 -5.96
C SER A 106 -3.36 -2.28 -7.47
N LEU A 107 -4.55 -2.51 -8.03
CA LEU A 107 -4.83 -2.30 -9.45
C LEU A 107 -4.73 -0.82 -9.85
N GLY A 108 -4.64 -0.60 -11.17
CA GLY A 108 -4.40 0.69 -11.80
C GLY A 108 -2.91 1.05 -11.91
N GLY A 109 -2.04 0.04 -11.89
CA GLY A 109 -0.59 0.16 -12.06
C GLY A 109 -0.12 -0.20 -13.49
N LYS A 110 1.19 -0.18 -13.71
CA LYS A 110 1.78 -0.61 -15.00
C LYS A 110 1.91 -2.13 -15.11
N GLU A 111 1.94 -2.80 -13.96
CA GLU A 111 2.27 -4.20 -13.81
C GLU A 111 1.04 -5.07 -13.50
N ASP A 112 -0.18 -4.54 -13.62
CA ASP A 112 -1.43 -5.26 -13.27
C ASP A 112 -1.54 -6.63 -13.96
N HIS A 113 -1.01 -6.74 -15.19
CA HIS A 113 -0.93 -7.98 -15.97
C HIS A 113 -0.09 -9.10 -15.31
N LEU A 114 0.68 -8.78 -14.28
CA LEU A 114 1.44 -9.74 -13.49
C LEU A 114 0.64 -10.34 -12.34
N ILE A 115 -0.55 -9.81 -12.02
CA ILE A 115 -1.40 -10.33 -10.94
C ILE A 115 -2.30 -11.44 -11.49
N ASP A 116 -2.30 -12.59 -10.84
CA ASP A 116 -3.34 -13.60 -11.01
C ASP A 116 -4.59 -13.16 -10.24
N LEU A 117 -5.51 -12.51 -10.95
CA LEU A 117 -6.75 -11.98 -10.36
C LEU A 117 -7.67 -13.06 -9.76
N SER A 118 -7.43 -14.35 -10.04
CA SER A 118 -8.22 -15.44 -9.49
C SER A 118 -7.71 -15.94 -8.13
N THR A 119 -6.45 -15.71 -7.80
CA THR A 119 -5.81 -16.26 -6.59
C THR A 119 -5.08 -15.24 -5.73
N GLU A 120 -4.54 -14.18 -6.33
CA GLU A 120 -3.74 -13.19 -5.62
C GLU A 120 -4.60 -12.07 -5.06
N ARG A 121 -4.38 -11.76 -3.78
CA ARG A 121 -5.06 -10.68 -3.07
C ARG A 121 -4.76 -9.33 -3.70
N HIS A 122 -5.82 -8.61 -4.07
CA HIS A 122 -5.69 -7.31 -4.69
C HIS A 122 -6.87 -6.38 -4.38
N ALA A 123 -6.59 -5.08 -4.48
CA ALA A 123 -7.54 -4.02 -4.29
C ALA A 123 -7.77 -3.22 -5.58
N ASP A 124 -9.03 -2.84 -5.81
CA ASP A 124 -9.42 -1.87 -6.84
C ASP A 124 -10.31 -0.75 -6.28
N VAL A 125 -10.40 0.34 -7.02
CA VAL A 125 -11.19 1.51 -6.66
C VAL A 125 -12.47 1.56 -7.48
N PHE A 126 -13.60 1.54 -6.80
CA PHE A 126 -14.94 1.56 -7.40
C PHE A 126 -15.62 2.90 -7.18
N PRO A 127 -16.57 3.32 -8.03
CA PRO A 127 -17.29 4.59 -7.83
C PRO A 127 -18.12 4.63 -6.54
N ASP A 128 -18.66 3.48 -6.12
CA ASP A 128 -19.48 3.31 -4.92
C ASP A 128 -19.50 1.83 -4.49
N VAL A 129 -20.19 1.56 -3.38
CA VAL A 129 -20.32 0.22 -2.79
C VAL A 129 -21.19 -0.70 -3.66
N GLU A 130 -22.14 -0.17 -4.42
CA GLU A 130 -22.96 -0.99 -5.32
C GLU A 130 -22.11 -1.56 -6.45
N ALA A 131 -21.22 -0.75 -7.02
CA ALA A 131 -20.32 -1.17 -8.09
C ALA A 131 -19.28 -2.21 -7.65
N LEU A 132 -18.74 -2.10 -6.43
CA LEU A 132 -17.78 -3.10 -5.93
C LEU A 132 -18.47 -4.45 -5.64
N ILE A 133 -19.70 -4.44 -5.10
CA ILE A 133 -20.47 -5.66 -4.85
C ILE A 133 -20.83 -6.33 -6.18
N ALA A 134 -21.23 -5.55 -7.19
CA ALA A 134 -21.52 -6.07 -8.53
C ALA A 134 -20.30 -6.70 -9.23
N ALA A 135 -19.09 -6.40 -8.77
CA ALA A 135 -17.84 -6.97 -9.25
C ALA A 135 -17.27 -8.07 -8.33
N ASP A 136 -18.03 -8.52 -7.32
CA ASP A 136 -17.64 -9.52 -6.32
C ASP A 136 -16.49 -9.09 -5.37
N TYR A 137 -16.26 -7.78 -5.24
CA TYR A 137 -15.30 -7.23 -4.28
C TYR A 137 -15.93 -7.03 -2.90
N THR A 138 -15.12 -7.15 -1.84
CA THR A 138 -15.53 -6.89 -0.46
C THR A 138 -15.19 -5.46 -0.06
N ASP A 139 -16.17 -4.70 0.44
CA ASP A 139 -15.96 -3.32 0.91
C ASP A 139 -15.01 -3.29 2.13
N GLN A 140 -13.99 -2.43 2.07
CA GLN A 140 -13.05 -2.22 3.16
C GLN A 140 -13.30 -0.96 4.01
N THR A 141 -14.42 -0.26 3.80
CA THR A 141 -14.70 1.05 4.43
C THR A 141 -14.64 1.02 5.97
N GLU A 142 -15.03 -0.09 6.59
CA GLU A 142 -15.02 -0.22 8.06
C GLU A 142 -13.60 -0.23 8.65
N SER A 143 -12.61 -0.71 7.91
CA SER A 143 -11.22 -0.74 8.35
C SER A 143 -10.26 -0.97 7.19
N ASP A 144 -9.23 -0.13 7.07
CA ASP A 144 -8.15 -0.30 6.08
C ASP A 144 -7.37 -1.62 6.26
N LEU A 145 -7.48 -2.27 7.43
CA LEU A 145 -6.91 -3.60 7.67
C LEU A 145 -7.64 -4.70 6.91
N LEU A 146 -8.88 -4.49 6.49
CA LEU A 146 -9.61 -5.45 5.67
C LEU A 146 -8.89 -5.72 4.35
N ALA A 147 -8.03 -4.81 3.88
CA ALA A 147 -7.21 -5.05 2.71
C ALA A 147 -6.30 -6.28 2.81
N VAL A 148 -5.92 -6.68 4.02
CA VAL A 148 -5.06 -7.86 4.26
C VAL A 148 -5.68 -8.90 5.19
N LEU A 149 -6.74 -8.54 5.92
CA LEU A 149 -7.40 -9.42 6.89
C LEU A 149 -8.79 -9.92 6.45
N SER A 150 -9.37 -9.40 5.35
CA SER A 150 -10.64 -9.92 4.83
C SER A 150 -10.48 -11.38 4.40
N GLU A 151 -11.54 -12.17 4.56
CA GLU A 151 -11.58 -13.54 4.05
C GLU A 151 -11.42 -13.58 2.53
N SER A 152 -12.12 -12.67 1.82
CA SER A 152 -11.98 -12.52 0.38
C SER A 152 -10.63 -11.89 -0.01
N PRO A 153 -9.95 -12.39 -1.04
CA PRO A 153 -8.78 -11.73 -1.62
C PRO A 153 -9.13 -10.48 -2.45
N LEU A 154 -10.41 -10.28 -2.80
CA LEU A 154 -10.88 -9.16 -3.63
C LEU A 154 -11.34 -7.99 -2.75
N VAL A 155 -10.54 -6.93 -2.70
CA VAL A 155 -10.74 -5.79 -1.79
C VAL A 155 -11.24 -4.56 -2.54
N GLY A 156 -12.49 -4.16 -2.29
CA GLY A 156 -13.12 -3.01 -2.91
C GLY A 156 -12.90 -1.73 -2.10
N ILE A 157 -12.40 -0.69 -2.74
CA ILE A 157 -12.26 0.64 -2.14
C ILE A 157 -13.27 1.58 -2.83
N PRO A 158 -14.37 1.97 -2.16
CA PRO A 158 -15.26 2.96 -2.74
C PRO A 158 -14.53 4.31 -2.81
N ALA A 159 -14.59 4.94 -3.99
CA ALA A 159 -14.04 6.26 -4.20
C ALA A 159 -14.79 7.23 -3.28
N ASN A 160 -14.04 7.97 -2.45
CA ASN A 160 -14.61 9.13 -1.78
C ASN A 160 -15.26 10.00 -2.86
N ARG A 161 -16.58 10.22 -2.78
CA ARG A 161 -17.34 11.13 -3.66
C ARG A 161 -16.75 12.53 -3.52
N ILE A 162 -15.70 12.81 -4.27
CA ILE A 162 -15.12 14.13 -4.48
C ILE A 162 -15.59 14.52 -5.89
N PRO A 163 -16.67 15.31 -6.01
CA PRO A 163 -17.35 15.56 -7.29
C PRO A 163 -16.43 16.08 -8.40
N HIS A 164 -15.30 16.71 -8.04
CA HIS A 164 -14.36 17.33 -8.97
C HIS A 164 -13.22 16.41 -9.45
N LEU A 165 -13.16 15.15 -9.01
CA LEU A 165 -12.09 14.20 -9.37
C LEU A 165 -12.54 13.03 -10.24
N LEU A 166 -13.79 13.06 -10.73
CA LEU A 166 -14.34 12.08 -11.66
C LEU A 166 -13.59 12.15 -13.01
N LYS A 167 -12.54 11.34 -13.16
CA LYS A 167 -12.03 10.97 -14.48
C LYS A 167 -13.01 9.95 -15.08
N PHE A 168 -13.55 10.28 -16.25
CA PHE A 168 -14.35 9.37 -17.08
C PHE A 168 -13.55 8.09 -17.37
N SER A 169 -13.89 7.01 -16.69
CA SER A 169 -13.56 5.66 -17.12
C SER A 169 -14.63 5.26 -18.14
N ARG A 170 -14.27 5.26 -19.43
CA ARG A 170 -15.12 4.70 -20.48
C ARG A 170 -15.20 3.19 -20.25
N LEU A 171 -16.41 2.67 -20.04
CA LEU A 171 -16.69 1.27 -20.25
C LEU A 171 -16.59 0.98 -21.76
N PRO A 172 -16.03 -0.16 -22.21
CA PRO A 172 -16.13 -0.57 -23.59
C PRO A 172 -17.58 -0.99 -23.88
N GLU A 173 -18.17 -0.38 -24.91
CA GLU A 173 -19.46 -0.79 -25.46
C GLU A 173 -19.37 -2.25 -25.95
N CYS A 174 -20.02 -3.17 -25.26
CA CYS A 174 -20.45 -4.42 -25.87
C CYS A 174 -21.74 -4.13 -26.64
N CYS A 175 -21.64 -4.04 -27.97
CA CYS A 175 -22.80 -4.22 -28.84
C CYS A 175 -22.62 -5.53 -29.61
N SER A 176 -23.54 -6.44 -29.30
CA SER A 176 -24.07 -7.54 -30.11
C SER A 176 -24.52 -7.10 -31.50
#